data_AF-A0A0D9W8V9-F1
#
_entry.id   AF-A0A0D9W8V9-F1
#
_cell.length_a   1.000
_cell.length_b   1.000
_cell.length_c   1.000
_cell.angle_alpha   90.00
_cell.angle_beta   90.00
_cell.angle_gamma   90.00
#
_symmetry.space_group_name_H-M   'P 1'
#
loop_
_entity.id
_entity.type
_entity.pdbx_description
1 polymer ?
#
loop_
_entity_poly.entity_id
_entity_poly.type
_entity_poly.pdbx_seq_one_letter_code
_entity_poly.pdbx_strand_id
1 'polypeptide(L)'
;MSETKSEGPTIAVKLFIDKERSRVLFAESDKDFVDVLFGFLTLPLGTFVRLFGKQSQVGCLDELYKSVEDLSAEYFQTKACKAMLLNPFNDAAKHCRQLKVRVDDSNQTAVYVCKDANCCANGDSGVTFVSGSICKCGKVMEYIGEWPQDDGISSAAGGSDSGVFVKGCFKFIVTDDLQIAPASTSFMMSIFDKFGVRDPGNLEQKILQLNAAKITSLLKISLTSKQALTVYYFDAPTPNDAYIYVLPEGLYSEQEVDVDHKLNNMKIKVLQKKNNTSLLYAEVGEDFVDLLFGLLSIPLGSIIKAYGKWSSNGCVENIYRRIDGNAKGFVDIERQILLVSPNVASFFGCSTTNVLLQVEEADPKQKSITGCFKCFKIAGFSCYDRCSEQKSTWNGRNYIYSFKNCSVSSKYVSLCEVNPKLPYAGSHKGEGYVKQGVQNFMVTDDLHVRPLSSTSTLQAVTESKIQAKELVEKEITLTKIQALSITIPLALLAKNSSYQTLTMGIAD
;
A
#
# COMPACT_ATOMS: atom_id res chain seq x y z
N MET A 1 -13.93 -21.40 34.84
CA MET A 1 -12.65 -20.87 34.34
C MET A 1 -12.98 -19.77 33.35
N SER A 2 -12.83 -18.52 33.76
CA SER A 2 -12.95 -17.36 32.88
C SER A 2 -11.83 -17.41 31.84
N GLU A 3 -12.20 -17.50 30.57
CA GLU A 3 -11.28 -17.30 29.45
C GLU A 3 -10.70 -15.88 29.56
N THR A 4 -9.48 -15.76 30.09
CA THR A 4 -8.67 -14.57 29.95
C THR A 4 -8.34 -14.44 28.47
N LYS A 5 -9.12 -13.64 27.74
CA LYS A 5 -8.74 -13.11 26.42
C LYS A 5 -7.36 -12.51 26.58
N SER A 6 -6.34 -13.16 26.03
CA SER A 6 -5.00 -12.59 25.88
C SER A 6 -5.15 -11.25 25.18
N GLU A 7 -5.05 -10.13 25.91
CA GLU A 7 -4.97 -8.82 25.28
C GLU A 7 -3.73 -8.84 24.37
N GLY A 8 -3.93 -8.56 23.07
CA GLY A 8 -2.84 -8.50 22.10
C GLY A 8 -1.78 -7.47 22.51
N PRO A 9 -0.62 -7.44 21.83
CA PRO A 9 0.46 -6.53 22.21
C PRO A 9 -0.01 -5.07 22.25
N THR A 10 0.47 -4.32 23.24
CA THR A 10 0.15 -2.90 23.45
C THR A 10 1.41 -2.05 23.55
N ILE A 11 1.29 -0.77 23.20
CA ILE A 11 2.30 0.26 23.42
C ILE A 11 1.74 1.28 24.42
N ALA A 12 2.52 1.57 25.46
CA ALA A 12 2.18 2.61 26.42
C ALA A 12 2.74 3.97 25.94
N VAL A 13 1.88 4.98 25.90
CA VAL A 13 2.24 6.35 25.52
C VAL A 13 1.74 7.31 26.59
N LYS A 14 2.57 8.24 27.04
CA LYS A 14 2.23 9.21 28.08
C LYS A 14 1.80 10.54 27.47
N LEU A 15 0.53 10.89 27.58
CA LEU A 15 -0.03 12.15 27.09
C LEU A 15 0.12 13.27 28.11
N PHE A 16 0.37 14.48 27.64
CA PHE A 16 0.35 15.73 28.39
C PHE A 16 -0.78 16.61 27.86
N ILE A 17 -1.78 16.86 28.71
CA ILE A 17 -3.09 17.38 28.31
C ILE A 17 -3.35 18.71 29.01
N ASP A 18 -3.71 19.72 28.22
CA ASP A 18 -4.32 20.96 28.70
C ASP A 18 -5.84 20.72 28.83
N LYS A 19 -6.31 20.54 30.06
CA LYS A 19 -7.72 20.29 30.36
C LYS A 19 -8.60 21.51 30.09
N GLU A 20 -8.09 22.71 30.34
CA GLU A 20 -8.87 23.94 30.19
C GLU A 20 -9.22 24.16 28.72
N ARG A 21 -8.30 23.78 27.82
CA ARG A 21 -8.47 23.92 26.37
C ARG A 21 -8.89 22.63 25.66
N SER A 22 -9.12 21.55 26.40
CA SER A 22 -9.43 20.21 25.86
C SER A 22 -8.49 19.80 24.72
N ARG A 23 -7.17 19.91 24.95
CA ARG A 23 -6.14 19.67 23.93
C ARG A 23 -5.02 18.78 24.47
N VAL A 24 -4.57 17.83 23.65
CA VAL A 24 -3.30 17.14 23.87
C VAL A 24 -2.18 18.02 23.33
N LEU A 25 -1.18 18.34 24.15
CA LEU A 25 -0.05 19.14 23.69
C LEU A 25 0.99 18.25 23.01
N PHE A 26 1.32 17.14 23.65
CA PHE A 26 2.22 16.12 23.13
C PHE A 26 2.07 14.79 23.89
N ALA A 27 2.66 13.77 23.30
CA ALA A 27 2.86 12.44 23.81
C ALA A 27 4.35 12.19 24.02
N GLU A 28 4.72 11.58 25.15
CA GLU A 28 6.05 11.04 25.39
C GLU A 28 6.01 9.52 25.25
N SER A 29 6.97 8.95 24.50
CA SER A 29 7.00 7.52 24.19
C SER A 29 8.41 7.00 23.93
N ASP A 30 8.57 5.68 23.96
CA ASP A 30 9.78 4.98 23.52
C ASP A 30 9.75 4.74 22.00
N LYS A 31 10.85 4.16 21.49
CA LYS A 31 11.02 3.77 20.08
C LYS A 31 9.83 3.04 19.47
N ASP A 32 9.16 2.17 20.24
CA ASP A 32 8.11 1.28 19.73
C ASP A 32 6.93 2.06 19.13
N PHE A 33 6.56 3.22 19.70
CA PHE A 33 5.47 4.04 19.15
C PHE A 33 5.90 4.75 17.87
N VAL A 34 7.11 5.31 17.87
CA VAL A 34 7.67 6.02 16.72
C VAL A 34 7.91 5.07 15.54
N ASP A 35 8.40 3.86 15.80
CA ASP A 35 8.56 2.82 14.78
C ASP A 35 7.21 2.50 14.09
N VAL A 36 6.12 2.44 14.86
CA VAL A 36 4.79 2.22 14.30
C VAL A 36 4.32 3.40 13.45
N LEU A 37 4.51 4.63 13.93
CA LEU A 37 4.19 5.85 13.17
C LEU A 37 4.97 5.92 11.86
N PHE A 38 6.26 5.56 11.88
CA PHE A 38 7.08 5.50 10.67
C PHE A 38 6.62 4.39 9.73
N GLY A 39 6.21 3.25 10.27
CA GLY A 39 5.63 2.15 9.49
C GLY A 39 4.41 2.56 8.65
N PHE A 40 3.67 3.61 9.04
CA PHE A 40 2.53 4.12 8.26
C PHE A 40 2.92 4.50 6.83
N LEU A 41 4.12 5.06 6.63
CA LEU A 41 4.61 5.50 5.32
C LEU A 41 4.84 4.33 4.35
N THR A 42 5.06 3.13 4.87
CA THR A 42 5.32 1.93 4.05
C THR A 42 4.04 1.25 3.56
N LEU A 43 2.87 1.64 4.10
CA LEU A 43 1.61 0.99 3.77
C LEU A 43 1.08 1.47 2.42
N PRO A 44 0.68 0.56 1.51
CA PRO A 44 -0.01 0.92 0.28
C PRO A 44 -1.37 1.60 0.53
N LEU A 45 -1.81 2.46 -0.39
CA LEU A 45 -3.07 3.18 -0.24
C LEU A 45 -4.31 2.27 -0.05
N GLY A 46 -4.36 1.15 -0.79
CA GLY A 46 -5.44 0.16 -0.68
C GLY A 46 -5.49 -0.54 0.68
N THR A 47 -4.34 -0.63 1.38
CA THR A 47 -4.30 -1.17 2.75
C THR A 47 -5.03 -0.25 3.72
N PHE A 48 -4.95 1.08 3.58
CA PHE A 48 -5.72 2.00 4.42
C PHE A 48 -7.23 1.77 4.28
N VAL A 49 -7.73 1.76 3.04
CA VAL A 49 -9.16 1.56 2.75
C VAL A 49 -9.65 0.25 3.37
N ARG A 50 -8.90 -0.84 3.18
CA ARG A 50 -9.20 -2.15 3.75
C ARG A 50 -9.24 -2.13 5.29
N LEU A 51 -8.21 -1.56 5.92
CA LEU A 51 -8.11 -1.48 7.38
C LEU A 51 -9.19 -0.61 8.02
N PHE A 52 -9.70 0.39 7.31
CA PHE A 52 -10.74 1.29 7.79
C PHE A 52 -12.16 0.81 7.48
N GLY A 53 -12.33 -0.46 7.09
CA GLY A 53 -13.63 -1.03 6.76
C GLY A 53 -14.27 -0.40 5.53
N LYS A 54 -13.44 -0.01 4.54
CA LYS A 54 -13.85 0.58 3.25
C LYS A 54 -14.48 1.97 3.37
N GLN A 55 -14.19 2.67 4.46
CA GLN A 55 -14.64 4.03 4.74
C GLN A 55 -13.46 4.86 5.25
N SER A 56 -12.45 5.04 4.40
CA SER A 56 -11.25 5.79 4.73
C SER A 56 -11.53 7.27 4.93
N GLN A 57 -12.51 7.83 4.21
CA GLN A 57 -12.76 9.28 4.16
C GLN A 57 -11.55 10.07 3.60
N VAL A 58 -10.67 9.39 2.87
CA VAL A 58 -9.50 9.96 2.20
C VAL A 58 -9.82 10.06 0.70
N GLY A 59 -10.16 11.27 0.26
CA GLY A 59 -10.44 11.55 -1.14
C GLY A 59 -11.49 10.60 -1.75
N CYS A 60 -11.17 10.12 -2.96
CA CYS A 60 -11.94 9.14 -3.73
C CYS A 60 -11.41 7.69 -3.59
N LEU A 61 -10.48 7.42 -2.67
CA LEU A 61 -9.90 6.07 -2.52
C LEU A 61 -10.95 4.99 -2.22
N ASP A 62 -12.01 5.34 -1.46
CA ASP A 62 -13.09 4.40 -1.13
C ASP A 62 -13.85 3.94 -2.39
N GLU A 63 -14.19 4.88 -3.29
CA GLU A 63 -14.88 4.57 -4.55
C GLU A 63 -13.97 3.83 -5.54
N LEU A 64 -12.68 4.18 -5.59
CA LEU A 64 -11.70 3.47 -6.40
C LEU A 64 -11.54 2.01 -5.95
N TYR A 65 -11.40 1.78 -4.64
CA TYR A 65 -11.32 0.44 -4.07
C TYR A 65 -12.60 -0.36 -4.34
N LYS A 66 -13.77 0.26 -4.14
CA LYS A 66 -15.07 -0.33 -4.45
C LYS A 66 -15.22 -0.68 -5.93
N SER A 67 -14.69 0.13 -6.83
CA SER A 67 -14.68 -0.18 -8.28
C SER A 67 -13.96 -1.49 -8.57
N VAL A 68 -12.84 -1.76 -7.88
CA VAL A 68 -12.14 -3.05 -8.00
C VAL A 68 -12.99 -4.19 -7.43
N GLU A 69 -13.70 -3.98 -6.32
CA GLU A 69 -14.61 -4.97 -5.73
C GLU A 69 -15.78 -5.31 -6.64
N ASP A 70 -16.38 -4.33 -7.29
CA ASP A 70 -17.57 -4.49 -8.11
C ASP A 70 -17.26 -5.05 -9.51
N LEU A 71 -16.09 -4.73 -10.08
CA LEU A 71 -15.69 -5.22 -11.40
C LEU A 71 -15.54 -6.75 -11.44
N SER A 72 -16.12 -7.36 -12.47
CA SER A 72 -15.94 -8.79 -12.76
C SER A 72 -14.46 -9.13 -12.98
N ALA A 73 -14.06 -10.34 -12.55
CA ALA A 73 -12.68 -10.80 -12.68
C ALA A 73 -12.21 -10.95 -14.15
N GLU A 74 -13.14 -10.91 -15.11
CA GLU A 74 -12.85 -11.00 -16.55
C GLU A 74 -12.21 -9.74 -17.14
N TYR A 75 -12.38 -8.60 -16.47
CA TYR A 75 -11.76 -7.31 -16.84
C TYR A 75 -10.30 -7.21 -16.40
N PHE A 76 -9.80 -8.18 -15.64
CA PHE A 76 -8.43 -8.22 -15.16
C PHE A 76 -7.59 -9.24 -15.94
N GLN A 77 -6.29 -8.99 -16.06
CA GLN A 77 -5.34 -9.91 -16.75
C GLN A 77 -5.42 -11.32 -16.17
N THR A 78 -5.48 -11.41 -14.85
CA THR A 78 -5.72 -12.66 -14.12
C THR A 78 -6.66 -12.41 -12.95
N LYS A 79 -7.25 -13.48 -12.41
CA LYS A 79 -8.03 -13.39 -11.16
C LYS A 79 -7.19 -12.89 -9.98
N ALA A 80 -5.87 -13.09 -10.02
CA ALA A 80 -4.95 -12.63 -8.99
C ALA A 80 -4.80 -11.10 -8.97
N CYS A 81 -4.86 -10.42 -10.13
CA CYS A 81 -4.79 -8.95 -10.20
C CYS A 81 -5.81 -8.26 -9.29
N LYS A 82 -7.06 -8.75 -9.29
CA LYS A 82 -8.10 -8.23 -8.41
C LYS A 82 -7.75 -8.44 -6.93
N ALA A 83 -7.23 -9.62 -6.57
CA ALA A 83 -6.79 -9.89 -5.20
C ALA A 83 -5.60 -9.01 -4.78
N MET A 84 -4.69 -8.68 -5.71
CA MET A 84 -3.54 -7.79 -5.47
C MET A 84 -3.99 -6.38 -5.14
N LEU A 85 -4.94 -5.83 -5.90
CA LEU A 85 -5.45 -4.48 -5.70
C LEU A 85 -6.28 -4.32 -4.41
N LEU A 86 -7.04 -5.36 -4.04
CA LEU A 86 -7.82 -5.39 -2.80
C LEU A 86 -6.95 -5.69 -1.57
N ASN A 87 -5.81 -6.36 -1.76
CA ASN A 87 -4.89 -6.68 -0.67
C ASN A 87 -3.43 -6.44 -1.08
N PRO A 88 -3.03 -5.16 -1.27
CA PRO A 88 -1.70 -4.81 -1.76
C PRO A 88 -0.63 -5.15 -0.73
N PHE A 89 0.53 -5.59 -1.22
CA PHE A 89 1.65 -5.96 -0.35
C PHE A 89 2.54 -4.76 -0.03
N ASN A 90 3.20 -4.85 1.11
CA ASN A 90 4.15 -3.86 1.59
C ASN A 90 5.55 -4.46 1.45
N ASP A 91 6.42 -3.85 0.65
CA ASP A 91 7.79 -4.33 0.48
C ASP A 91 8.57 -4.34 1.83
N ALA A 92 8.31 -3.34 2.68
CA ALA A 92 8.86 -3.25 4.02
C ALA A 92 8.19 -4.21 5.03
N ALA A 93 7.31 -5.13 4.61
CA ALA A 93 6.61 -6.05 5.51
C ALA A 93 7.54 -6.86 6.41
N LYS A 94 8.78 -7.18 5.96
CA LYS A 94 9.79 -7.84 6.79
C LYS A 94 10.13 -7.00 8.03
N HIS A 95 10.32 -5.69 7.86
CA HIS A 95 10.56 -4.75 8.95
C HIS A 95 9.30 -4.56 9.79
N CYS A 96 8.15 -4.31 9.16
CA CYS A 96 6.90 -4.03 9.88
C CYS A 96 6.40 -5.19 10.76
N ARG A 97 6.80 -6.44 10.50
CA ARG A 97 6.50 -7.58 11.37
C ARG A 97 7.22 -7.54 12.71
N GLN A 98 8.34 -6.81 12.79
CA GLN A 98 9.10 -6.62 14.02
C GLN A 98 8.51 -5.50 14.89
N LEU A 99 7.53 -4.75 14.37
CA LEU A 99 6.82 -3.73 15.15
C LEU A 99 6.09 -4.40 16.30
N LYS A 100 6.19 -3.77 17.49
CA LYS A 100 5.51 -4.25 18.69
C LYS A 100 4.00 -4.37 18.49
N VAL A 101 3.41 -3.44 17.74
CA VAL A 101 2.02 -3.51 17.31
C VAL A 101 1.98 -3.42 15.79
N ARG A 102 1.42 -4.47 15.17
CA ARG A 102 1.26 -4.55 13.72
C ARG A 102 -0.07 -3.93 13.32
N VAL A 103 -0.03 -3.06 12.31
CA VAL A 103 -1.21 -2.41 11.73
C VAL A 103 -1.74 -3.19 10.53
N ASP A 104 -0.84 -3.67 9.66
CA ASP A 104 -1.21 -4.56 8.56
C ASP A 104 -1.38 -6.01 9.05
N ASP A 105 -2.60 -6.50 8.89
CA ASP A 105 -3.08 -7.84 9.22
C ASP A 105 -2.90 -8.84 8.06
N SER A 106 -2.41 -8.42 6.90
CA SER A 106 -2.24 -9.29 5.74
C SER A 106 -1.12 -10.32 5.89
N ASN A 107 -1.42 -11.56 5.48
CA ASN A 107 -0.43 -12.62 5.37
C ASN A 107 0.32 -12.52 4.03
N GLN A 108 1.49 -11.87 4.07
CA GLN A 108 2.40 -11.75 2.93
C GLN A 108 3.52 -12.80 2.92
N THR A 109 3.41 -13.85 3.74
CA THR A 109 4.32 -15.02 3.73
C THR A 109 3.69 -16.26 3.12
N ALA A 110 2.38 -16.29 2.89
CA ALA A 110 1.72 -17.43 2.28
C ALA A 110 2.33 -17.76 0.91
N VAL A 111 2.66 -19.03 0.68
CA VAL A 111 3.26 -19.52 -0.56
C VAL A 111 2.32 -20.46 -1.26
N TYR A 112 2.17 -20.24 -2.56
CA TYR A 112 1.32 -21.03 -3.44
C TYR A 112 2.15 -21.63 -4.57
N VAL A 113 1.85 -22.88 -4.92
CA VAL A 113 2.50 -23.60 -6.02
C VAL A 113 1.50 -24.45 -6.79
N CYS A 114 1.82 -24.73 -8.05
CA CYS A 114 1.07 -25.73 -8.81
C CYS A 114 1.36 -27.13 -8.27
N LYS A 115 0.37 -27.85 -7.75
CA LYS A 115 0.55 -29.22 -7.22
C LYS A 115 0.63 -30.31 -8.28
N ASP A 116 0.31 -30.02 -9.54
CA ASP A 116 0.39 -31.01 -10.60
C ASP A 116 1.85 -31.45 -10.84
N ALA A 117 2.17 -32.69 -10.48
CA ALA A 117 3.52 -33.26 -10.61
C ALA A 117 4.00 -33.34 -12.07
N ASN A 118 3.09 -33.35 -13.04
CA ASN A 118 3.38 -33.44 -14.47
C ASN A 118 3.43 -32.06 -15.16
N CYS A 119 3.30 -30.98 -14.39
CA CYS A 119 3.36 -29.62 -14.90
C CYS A 119 4.72 -29.30 -15.55
N CYS A 120 4.71 -28.71 -16.74
CA CYS A 120 5.89 -28.25 -17.46
C CYS A 120 6.70 -27.17 -16.71
N ALA A 121 6.11 -26.50 -15.71
CA ALA A 121 6.79 -25.51 -14.86
C ALA A 121 7.87 -26.12 -13.94
N ASN A 122 8.14 -27.43 -14.01
CA ASN A 122 9.23 -28.09 -13.28
C ASN A 122 10.61 -27.48 -13.57
N GLY A 123 10.81 -26.83 -14.73
CA GLY A 123 12.05 -26.13 -15.07
C GLY A 123 12.22 -24.76 -14.39
N ASP A 124 11.11 -24.07 -14.08
CA ASP A 124 11.14 -22.68 -13.58
C ASP A 124 11.07 -22.58 -12.06
N SER A 125 10.66 -23.66 -11.38
CA SER A 125 10.58 -23.73 -9.91
C SER A 125 9.76 -22.59 -9.29
N GLY A 126 8.72 -22.19 -10.02
CA GLY A 126 7.93 -20.99 -9.75
C GLY A 126 7.02 -21.11 -8.53
N VAL A 127 7.07 -20.10 -7.67
CA VAL A 127 6.18 -19.91 -6.52
C VAL A 127 5.47 -18.55 -6.62
N THR A 128 4.35 -18.38 -5.96
CA THR A 128 3.67 -17.07 -5.86
C THR A 128 3.15 -16.85 -4.46
N PHE A 129 2.96 -15.59 -4.09
CA PHE A 129 2.46 -15.18 -2.79
C PHE A 129 1.01 -14.68 -2.84
N VAL A 130 0.40 -14.68 -4.03
CA VAL A 130 -0.96 -14.20 -4.24
C VAL A 130 -1.90 -15.38 -4.51
N SER A 131 -2.97 -15.46 -3.73
CA SER A 131 -4.00 -16.48 -3.90
C SER A 131 -4.73 -16.34 -5.24
N GLY A 132 -5.11 -17.47 -5.86
CA GLY A 132 -5.84 -17.47 -7.13
C GLY A 132 -4.95 -17.26 -8.35
N SER A 133 -3.63 -17.14 -8.16
CA SER A 133 -2.63 -17.14 -9.23
C SER A 133 -2.70 -18.43 -10.06
N ILE A 134 -2.48 -18.28 -11.36
CA ILE A 134 -2.59 -19.36 -12.33
C ILE A 134 -1.20 -19.79 -12.76
N CYS A 135 -0.95 -21.09 -12.75
CA CYS A 135 0.30 -21.66 -13.24
C CYS A 135 0.36 -21.61 -14.77
N LYS A 136 1.60 -21.65 -15.31
CA LYS A 136 1.89 -21.90 -16.73
C LYS A 136 1.35 -23.23 -17.30
N CYS A 137 0.50 -23.98 -16.58
CA CYS A 137 -0.26 -25.12 -17.11
C CYS A 137 -1.78 -24.88 -17.09
N GLY A 138 -2.23 -23.66 -16.76
CA GLY A 138 -3.63 -23.27 -16.66
C GLY A 138 -4.32 -23.63 -15.33
N LYS A 139 -3.65 -24.39 -14.46
CA LYS A 139 -4.19 -24.77 -13.14
C LYS A 139 -3.92 -23.68 -12.10
N VAL A 140 -4.87 -23.51 -11.18
CA VAL A 140 -4.72 -22.60 -10.02
C VAL A 140 -3.62 -23.13 -9.10
N MET A 141 -2.78 -22.24 -8.60
CA MET A 141 -1.76 -22.58 -7.61
C MET A 141 -2.38 -22.70 -6.21
N GLU A 142 -1.94 -23.69 -5.44
CA GLU A 142 -2.49 -24.02 -4.12
C GLU A 142 -1.49 -23.69 -3.01
N TYR A 143 -2.02 -23.31 -1.85
CA TYR A 143 -1.23 -23.01 -0.65
C TYR A 143 -0.38 -24.22 -0.22
N ILE A 144 0.85 -23.95 0.19
CA ILE A 144 1.82 -24.98 0.61
C ILE A 144 2.62 -24.63 1.87
N GLY A 145 2.37 -23.48 2.49
CA GLY A 145 2.99 -23.07 3.73
C GLY A 145 3.42 -21.61 3.73
N GLU A 146 4.21 -21.24 4.73
CA GLU A 146 4.75 -19.90 4.91
C GLU A 146 6.20 -19.83 4.44
N TRP A 147 6.54 -18.74 3.77
CA TRP A 147 7.90 -18.47 3.34
C TRP A 147 8.81 -18.31 4.56
N PRO A 148 9.86 -19.13 4.68
CA PRO A 148 10.74 -19.10 5.83
C PRO A 148 11.49 -17.77 5.84
N GLN A 149 11.45 -17.10 6.99
CA GLN A 149 12.20 -15.87 7.19
C GLN A 149 13.69 -16.23 7.21
N ASP A 150 14.50 -15.47 6.47
CA ASP A 150 15.94 -15.51 6.69
C ASP A 150 16.22 -14.74 7.97
N ASP A 151 16.64 -15.47 8.99
CA ASP A 151 17.13 -14.95 10.29
C ASP A 151 18.37 -14.05 10.12
N GLY A 152 18.86 -13.87 8.88
CA GLY A 152 19.99 -13.05 8.46
C GLY A 152 19.75 -11.54 8.43
N ILE A 153 18.89 -11.00 9.28
CA ILE A 153 19.33 -9.79 10.00
C ILE A 153 19.88 -10.34 11.30
N SER A 154 21.13 -10.79 11.23
CA SER A 154 21.96 -10.89 12.40
C SER A 154 21.66 -9.67 13.25
N SER A 155 21.33 -9.92 14.51
CA SER A 155 21.69 -9.05 15.62
C SER A 155 23.23 -8.89 15.61
N ALA A 156 23.77 -8.30 14.53
CA ALA A 156 25.17 -8.08 14.31
C ALA A 156 25.56 -6.95 15.24
N ALA A 157 26.04 -7.34 16.42
CA ALA A 157 26.98 -6.60 17.24
C ALA A 157 26.63 -5.11 17.43
N GLY A 158 25.52 -4.87 18.09
CA GLY A 158 25.19 -3.65 18.82
C GLY A 158 24.11 -4.05 19.83
N GLY A 159 24.18 -3.57 21.07
CA GLY A 159 23.35 -4.01 22.19
C GLY A 159 21.83 -3.97 21.93
N SER A 160 21.05 -4.31 22.94
CA SER A 160 19.57 -4.35 23.00
C SER A 160 18.84 -3.01 22.70
N ASP A 161 19.35 -2.21 21.77
CA ASP A 161 19.24 -0.75 21.71
C ASP A 161 18.99 -0.25 20.28
N SER A 162 18.54 -1.11 19.35
CA SER A 162 18.04 -0.73 18.03
C SER A 162 16.55 -1.06 17.91
N GLY A 163 15.73 -0.07 17.57
CA GLY A 163 14.33 -0.27 17.14
C GLY A 163 14.24 -0.74 15.70
N VAL A 164 13.02 -0.90 15.20
CA VAL A 164 12.74 -1.35 13.82
C VAL A 164 13.21 -0.31 12.81
N PHE A 165 12.89 0.95 13.06
CA PHE A 165 13.29 2.10 12.24
C PHE A 165 14.20 3.06 13.01
N VAL A 166 13.87 3.36 14.26
CA VAL A 166 14.64 4.29 15.09
C VAL A 166 15.65 3.59 15.99
N LYS A 167 16.69 4.30 16.40
CA LYS A 167 17.64 3.86 17.42
C LYS A 167 16.94 3.82 18.79
N GLY A 168 17.25 2.81 19.59
CA GLY A 168 16.48 2.45 20.76
C GLY A 168 16.80 3.17 22.06
N CYS A 169 17.88 3.94 22.11
CA CYS A 169 18.29 4.68 23.30
C CYS A 169 17.49 5.97 23.56
N PHE A 170 16.57 6.36 22.67
CA PHE A 170 15.85 7.62 22.75
C PHE A 170 14.43 7.47 23.32
N LYS A 171 14.08 8.39 24.22
CA LYS A 171 12.70 8.82 24.45
C LYS A 171 12.32 9.84 23.39
N PHE A 172 11.06 9.86 22.98
CA PHE A 172 10.55 10.76 21.95
C PHE A 172 9.37 11.58 22.46
N ILE A 173 9.32 12.82 22.01
CA ILE A 173 8.14 13.69 22.09
C ILE A 173 7.46 13.68 20.72
N VAL A 174 6.16 13.38 20.71
CA VAL A 174 5.28 13.39 19.55
C VAL A 174 4.19 14.42 19.80
N THR A 175 4.16 15.48 19.01
CA THR A 175 3.17 16.57 19.12
C THR A 175 1.78 16.13 18.61
N ASP A 176 0.74 16.93 18.88
CA ASP A 176 -0.63 16.66 18.44
C ASP A 176 -0.76 16.45 16.91
N ASP A 177 0.03 17.20 16.13
CA ASP A 177 0.14 17.08 14.68
C ASP A 177 1.22 16.07 14.24
N LEU A 178 1.59 15.14 15.11
CA LEU A 178 2.53 14.02 14.86
C LEU A 178 3.94 14.43 14.42
N GLN A 179 4.40 15.64 14.75
CA GLN A 179 5.83 15.95 14.65
C GLN A 179 6.59 15.19 15.74
N ILE A 180 7.66 14.51 15.33
CA ILE A 180 8.45 13.63 16.19
C ILE A 180 9.82 14.24 16.42
N ALA A 181 10.29 14.24 17.66
CA ALA A 181 11.65 14.61 18.02
C ALA A 181 12.13 13.78 19.23
N PRO A 182 13.45 13.55 19.38
CA PRO A 182 14.00 13.06 20.64
C PRO A 182 13.59 13.99 21.79
N ALA A 183 13.25 13.41 22.93
CA ALA A 183 12.81 14.16 24.10
C ALA A 183 13.94 15.09 24.59
N SER A 184 13.64 16.37 24.71
CA SER A 184 14.53 17.36 25.29
C SER A 184 13.72 18.44 26.01
N THR A 185 14.28 18.99 27.08
CA THR A 185 13.64 20.09 27.82
C THR A 185 13.42 21.29 26.92
N SER A 186 14.36 21.62 26.03
CA SER A 186 14.22 22.73 25.09
C SER A 186 13.06 22.55 24.13
N PHE A 187 12.84 21.34 23.59
CA PHE A 187 11.69 21.07 22.73
C PHE A 187 10.38 21.15 23.50
N MET A 188 10.33 20.59 24.72
CA MET A 188 9.17 20.70 25.60
C MET A 188 8.81 22.15 25.94
N MET A 189 9.80 22.97 26.30
CA MET A 189 9.60 24.40 26.56
C MET A 189 9.08 25.14 25.30
N SER A 190 9.60 24.81 24.11
CA SER A 190 9.10 25.42 22.86
C SER A 190 7.63 25.09 22.59
N ILE A 191 7.16 23.90 23.00
CA ILE A 191 5.74 23.52 22.93
C ILE A 191 4.93 24.36 23.91
N PHE A 192 5.41 24.55 25.14
CA PHE A 192 4.74 25.41 26.13
C PHE A 192 4.62 26.85 25.65
N ASP A 193 5.68 27.42 25.09
CA ASP A 193 5.66 28.77 24.51
C ASP A 193 4.66 28.86 23.35
N LYS A 194 4.69 27.89 22.43
CA LYS A 194 3.78 27.82 21.27
C LYS A 194 2.31 27.80 21.68
N PHE A 195 1.98 27.09 22.76
CA PHE A 195 0.59 26.94 23.23
C PHE A 195 0.21 27.89 24.38
N GLY A 196 1.15 28.72 24.86
CA GLY A 196 0.92 29.70 25.92
C GLY A 196 0.69 29.09 27.30
N VAL A 197 1.36 27.97 27.60
CA VAL A 197 1.28 27.29 28.91
C VAL A 197 2.09 28.07 29.94
N ARG A 198 1.42 28.73 30.89
CA ARG A 198 2.07 29.55 31.94
C ARG A 198 2.57 28.74 33.13
N ASP A 199 1.81 27.70 33.50
CA ASP A 199 2.13 26.82 34.62
C ASP A 199 2.00 25.36 34.16
N PRO A 200 3.12 24.73 33.75
CA PRO A 200 3.14 23.34 33.31
C PRO A 200 2.69 22.34 34.39
N GLY A 201 2.67 22.73 35.67
CA GLY A 201 2.19 21.89 36.78
C GLY A 201 0.71 21.54 36.67
N ASN A 202 -0.08 22.33 35.93
CA ASN A 202 -1.52 22.10 35.74
C ASN A 202 -1.84 21.11 34.60
N LEU A 203 -0.83 20.65 33.84
CA LEU A 203 -1.03 19.69 32.78
C LEU A 203 -1.38 18.30 33.33
N GLU A 204 -2.46 17.71 32.83
CA GLU A 204 -2.78 16.32 33.15
C GLU A 204 -1.82 15.39 32.42
N GLN A 205 -1.32 14.39 33.14
CA GLN A 205 -0.52 13.31 32.59
C GLN A 205 -1.36 12.03 32.57
N LYS A 206 -1.49 11.41 31.39
CA LYS A 206 -2.27 10.17 31.25
C LYS A 206 -1.56 9.15 30.39
N ILE A 207 -1.50 7.92 30.86
CA ILE A 207 -0.94 6.79 30.10
C ILE A 207 -2.05 6.18 29.25
N LEU A 208 -1.80 6.10 27.95
CA LEU A 208 -2.65 5.48 26.97
C LEU A 208 -2.03 4.16 26.51
N GLN A 209 -2.80 3.08 26.60
CA GLN A 209 -2.42 1.76 26.07
C GLN A 209 -2.98 1.61 24.66
N LEU A 210 -2.10 1.55 23.66
CA LEU A 210 -2.41 1.47 22.24
C LEU A 210 -2.20 0.03 21.73
N ASN A 211 -3.29 -0.64 21.38
CA ASN A 211 -3.26 -1.91 20.64
C ASN A 211 -3.46 -1.66 19.13
N ALA A 212 -3.47 -2.72 18.32
CA ALA A 212 -3.62 -2.61 16.86
C ALA A 212 -4.84 -1.78 16.44
N ALA A 213 -6.02 -2.06 17.00
CA ALA A 213 -7.25 -1.33 16.67
C ALA A 213 -7.15 0.18 17.00
N LYS A 214 -6.57 0.51 18.15
CA LYS A 214 -6.35 1.91 18.57
C LYS A 214 -5.36 2.63 17.67
N ILE A 215 -4.29 1.96 17.25
CA ILE A 215 -3.31 2.51 16.32
C ILE A 215 -3.93 2.70 14.92
N THR A 216 -4.73 1.76 14.44
CA THR A 216 -5.46 1.89 13.17
C THR A 216 -6.40 3.10 13.21
N SER A 217 -7.07 3.35 14.34
CA SER A 217 -7.89 4.55 14.53
C SER A 217 -7.06 5.84 14.50
N LEU A 218 -5.89 5.85 15.16
CA LEU A 218 -4.97 6.99 15.11
C LEU A 218 -4.43 7.23 13.69
N LEU A 219 -4.10 6.18 12.95
CA LEU A 219 -3.70 6.24 11.55
C LEU A 219 -4.80 6.88 10.70
N LYS A 220 -6.06 6.43 10.83
CA LYS A 220 -7.19 7.05 10.13
C LYS A 220 -7.29 8.55 10.41
N ILE A 221 -7.24 8.93 11.69
CA ILE A 221 -7.32 10.33 12.12
C ILE A 221 -6.12 11.13 11.58
N SER A 222 -4.91 10.55 11.53
CA SER A 222 -3.72 11.23 11.01
C SER A 222 -3.82 11.58 9.53
N LEU A 223 -4.63 10.85 8.76
CA LEU A 223 -4.86 11.11 7.34
C LEU A 223 -5.92 12.20 7.12
N THR A 224 -6.77 12.48 8.13
CA THR A 224 -7.95 13.36 8.00
C THR A 224 -7.99 14.55 8.97
N SER A 225 -7.09 14.62 9.96
CA SER A 225 -7.02 15.68 10.97
C SER A 225 -5.58 16.17 11.22
N LYS A 226 -5.45 17.48 11.47
CA LYS A 226 -4.21 18.14 11.92
C LYS A 226 -3.97 18.02 13.43
N GLN A 227 -4.97 17.59 14.19
CA GLN A 227 -4.93 17.49 15.66
C GLN A 227 -5.18 16.03 16.05
N ALA A 228 -4.28 15.15 15.63
CA ALA A 228 -4.55 13.72 15.63
C ALA A 228 -4.66 13.13 17.04
N LEU A 229 -3.80 13.55 17.97
CA LEU A 229 -3.82 13.06 19.35
C LEU A 229 -5.02 13.61 20.13
N THR A 230 -5.34 14.90 19.93
CA THR A 230 -6.50 15.56 20.55
C THR A 230 -7.80 14.93 20.07
N VAL A 231 -7.99 14.78 18.75
CA VAL A 231 -9.17 14.14 18.18
C VAL A 231 -9.30 12.70 18.68
N TYR A 232 -8.21 11.94 18.66
CA TYR A 232 -8.20 10.57 19.17
C TYR A 232 -8.55 10.49 20.67
N TYR A 233 -7.96 11.35 21.50
CA TYR A 233 -8.09 11.26 22.95
C TYR A 233 -9.46 11.71 23.47
N PHE A 234 -10.02 12.78 22.89
CA PHE A 234 -11.33 13.32 23.28
C PHE A 234 -12.49 12.72 22.50
N ASP A 235 -12.22 11.83 21.54
CA ASP A 235 -13.23 11.33 20.58
C ASP A 235 -13.99 12.49 19.90
N ALA A 236 -13.24 13.55 19.57
CA ALA A 236 -13.83 14.76 19.02
C ALA A 236 -14.28 14.50 17.58
N PRO A 237 -15.41 15.07 17.13
CA PRO A 237 -15.80 14.98 15.73
C PRO A 237 -14.68 15.59 14.87
N THR A 238 -14.21 14.85 13.85
CA THR A 238 -13.34 15.45 12.84
C THR A 238 -14.13 16.57 12.15
N PRO A 239 -13.63 17.82 12.13
CA PRO A 239 -14.28 18.90 11.40
C PRO A 239 -14.51 18.46 9.95
N ASN A 240 -15.77 18.46 9.53
CA ASN A 240 -16.14 18.14 8.17
C ASN A 240 -15.92 19.40 7.31
N ASP A 241 -14.68 19.89 7.28
CA ASP A 241 -14.37 21.14 6.62
C ASP A 241 -14.26 20.88 5.12
N ALA A 242 -15.35 21.21 4.43
CA ALA A 242 -15.49 21.20 3.00
C ALA A 242 -14.71 22.37 2.39
N TYR A 243 -13.38 22.24 2.28
CA TYR A 243 -12.54 23.23 1.61
C TYR A 243 -12.45 22.94 0.11
N ILE A 244 -12.57 23.99 -0.69
CA ILE A 244 -12.28 24.01 -2.13
C ILE A 244 -10.79 23.74 -2.30
N TYR A 245 -10.42 22.63 -2.93
CA TYR A 245 -9.05 22.40 -3.37
C TYR A 245 -8.81 23.18 -4.66
N VAL A 246 -8.14 24.31 -4.57
CA VAL A 246 -7.60 24.99 -5.76
C VAL A 246 -6.32 24.25 -6.13
N LEU A 247 -6.27 23.65 -7.32
CA LEU A 247 -5.03 23.10 -7.88
C LEU A 247 -3.97 24.22 -7.82
N PRO A 248 -2.81 24.03 -7.16
CA PRO A 248 -1.82 25.09 -7.11
C PRO A 248 -1.34 25.44 -8.52
N GLU A 249 -1.59 26.67 -8.97
CA GLU A 249 -0.93 27.26 -10.13
C GLU A 249 0.58 27.33 -9.82
N GLY A 250 1.36 26.35 -10.28
CA GLY A 250 2.81 26.36 -10.14
C GLY A 250 3.51 25.07 -9.70
N LEU A 251 2.89 23.89 -9.82
CA LEU A 251 3.58 22.60 -9.59
C LEU A 251 4.39 22.14 -10.82
N TYR A 252 5.23 23.02 -11.35
CA TYR A 252 6.31 22.61 -12.25
C TYR A 252 7.59 22.56 -11.43
N SER A 253 7.99 21.38 -10.98
CA SER A 253 9.43 21.16 -10.95
C SER A 253 9.85 21.07 -12.41
N GLU A 254 10.47 22.13 -12.94
CA GLU A 254 11.40 22.02 -14.06
C GLU A 254 12.60 21.18 -13.59
N GLN A 255 12.37 19.89 -13.33
CA GLN A 255 13.41 18.92 -13.56
C GLN A 255 13.15 18.48 -14.99
N GLU A 256 14.08 18.83 -15.89
CA GLU A 256 14.23 18.13 -17.15
C GLU A 256 14.38 16.64 -16.80
N VAL A 257 13.25 15.93 -16.78
CA VAL A 257 13.24 14.48 -16.66
C VAL A 257 13.84 14.01 -17.97
N ASP A 258 14.98 13.33 -17.91
CA ASP A 258 15.50 12.56 -19.04
C ASP A 258 14.47 11.43 -19.28
N VAL A 259 13.49 11.70 -20.16
CA VAL A 259 12.26 10.89 -20.26
C VAL A 259 12.58 9.61 -21.04
N ASP A 260 12.51 8.47 -20.37
CA ASP A 260 12.31 7.18 -21.03
C ASP A 260 11.02 7.26 -21.87
N HIS A 261 11.14 7.19 -23.20
CA HIS A 261 10.09 7.36 -24.23
C HIS A 261 8.93 6.33 -24.18
N LYS A 262 8.71 5.63 -23.06
CA LYS A 262 7.82 4.47 -22.99
C LYS A 262 6.33 4.77 -22.80
N LEU A 263 5.95 5.93 -22.29
CA LEU A 263 4.52 6.24 -22.04
C LEU A 263 3.93 7.12 -23.13
N ASN A 264 2.91 6.60 -23.82
CA ASN A 264 2.14 7.37 -24.80
C ASN A 264 1.14 8.31 -24.10
N ASN A 265 0.80 9.42 -24.75
CA ASN A 265 -0.28 10.29 -24.29
C ASN A 265 -1.60 9.51 -24.19
N MET A 266 -2.37 9.77 -23.14
CA MET A 266 -3.65 9.11 -22.91
C MET A 266 -4.77 9.89 -23.59
N LYS A 267 -5.51 9.24 -24.49
CA LYS A 267 -6.71 9.82 -25.08
C LYS A 267 -7.92 9.42 -24.25
N ILE A 268 -8.65 10.41 -23.77
CA ILE A 268 -9.91 10.22 -23.05
C ILE A 268 -11.02 10.97 -23.76
N LYS A 269 -12.24 10.47 -23.67
CA LYS A 269 -13.43 11.21 -24.10
C LYS A 269 -14.25 11.58 -22.89
N VAL A 270 -14.64 12.83 -22.79
CA VAL A 270 -15.45 13.31 -21.68
C VAL A 270 -16.86 13.60 -22.14
N LEU A 271 -17.84 13.11 -21.39
CA LEU A 271 -19.22 13.53 -21.54
C LEU A 271 -19.50 14.59 -20.47
N GLN A 272 -19.76 15.82 -20.90
CA GLN A 272 -19.96 16.96 -19.99
C GLN A 272 -21.12 17.84 -20.44
N LYS A 273 -21.56 18.74 -19.56
CA LYS A 273 -22.56 19.75 -19.92
C LYS A 273 -21.97 20.79 -20.87
N LYS A 274 -22.77 21.30 -21.82
CA LYS A 274 -22.36 22.28 -22.85
C LYS A 274 -21.72 23.56 -22.31
N ASN A 275 -22.08 23.97 -21.10
CA ASN A 275 -21.51 25.12 -20.41
C ASN A 275 -20.18 24.81 -19.70
N ASN A 276 -19.65 23.59 -19.85
CA ASN A 276 -18.45 23.07 -19.19
C ASN A 276 -18.50 23.10 -17.65
N THR A 277 -19.69 23.27 -17.05
CA THR A 277 -19.82 23.38 -15.58
C THR A 277 -20.13 22.06 -14.91
N SER A 278 -19.94 20.90 -15.54
CA SER A 278 -20.11 19.58 -14.91
C SER A 278 -19.71 18.48 -15.88
N LEU A 279 -18.70 17.69 -15.51
CA LEU A 279 -18.43 16.39 -16.10
C LEU A 279 -19.45 15.38 -15.61
N LEU A 280 -19.93 14.52 -16.50
CA LEU A 280 -20.74 13.36 -16.14
C LEU A 280 -19.83 12.16 -15.87
N TYR A 281 -19.02 11.84 -16.87
CA TYR A 281 -18.01 10.78 -16.81
C TYR A 281 -16.99 10.96 -17.94
N ALA A 282 -15.84 10.32 -17.78
CA ALA A 282 -14.85 10.10 -18.82
C ALA A 282 -14.91 8.65 -19.34
N GLU A 283 -14.89 8.48 -20.65
CA GLU A 283 -14.59 7.23 -21.33
C GLU A 283 -13.08 7.12 -21.50
N VAL A 284 -12.51 6.05 -20.93
CA VAL A 284 -11.07 5.88 -20.83
C VAL A 284 -10.67 4.46 -21.25
N GLY A 285 -9.45 4.34 -21.79
CA GLY A 285 -8.83 3.05 -22.07
C GLY A 285 -8.24 2.38 -20.83
N GLU A 286 -7.75 1.16 -21.00
CA GLU A 286 -7.15 0.36 -19.94
C GLU A 286 -5.98 1.05 -19.23
N ASP A 287 -5.13 1.79 -19.95
CA ASP A 287 -3.94 2.43 -19.38
C ASP A 287 -4.29 3.44 -18.30
N PHE A 288 -5.41 4.17 -18.47
CA PHE A 288 -5.89 5.13 -17.47
C PHE A 288 -6.52 4.41 -16.27
N VAL A 289 -7.19 3.28 -16.49
CA VAL A 289 -7.73 2.47 -15.38
C VAL A 289 -6.59 1.81 -14.60
N ASP A 290 -5.56 1.33 -15.28
CA ASP A 290 -4.34 0.80 -14.67
C ASP A 290 -3.59 1.87 -13.88
N LEU A 291 -3.55 3.12 -14.36
CA LEU A 291 -3.06 4.26 -13.59
C LEU A 291 -3.83 4.41 -12.27
N LEU A 292 -5.16 4.47 -12.36
CA LEU A 292 -6.06 4.63 -11.20
C LEU A 292 -5.90 3.47 -10.21
N PHE A 293 -6.10 2.23 -10.64
CA PHE A 293 -6.00 1.05 -9.78
C PHE A 293 -4.59 0.87 -9.22
N GLY A 294 -3.56 1.16 -10.00
CA GLY A 294 -2.17 1.08 -9.56
C GLY A 294 -1.88 1.94 -8.33
N LEU A 295 -2.59 3.08 -8.13
CA LEU A 295 -2.45 3.91 -6.92
C LEU A 295 -2.70 3.13 -5.63
N LEU A 296 -3.61 2.15 -5.64
CA LEU A 296 -3.91 1.33 -4.46
C LEU A 296 -2.69 0.54 -3.97
N SER A 297 -1.74 0.25 -4.86
CA SER A 297 -0.52 -0.49 -4.55
C SER A 297 0.67 0.40 -4.17
N ILE A 298 0.53 1.72 -4.27
CA ILE A 298 1.64 2.65 -3.99
C ILE A 298 1.71 2.95 -2.48
N PRO A 299 2.90 2.82 -1.85
CA PRO A 299 3.11 3.22 -0.47
C PRO A 299 2.89 4.72 -0.22
N LEU A 300 2.35 5.05 0.96
CA LEU A 300 2.08 6.43 1.36
C LEU A 300 3.30 7.36 1.28
N GLY A 301 4.48 6.90 1.69
CA GLY A 301 5.72 7.68 1.63
C GLY A 301 6.06 8.09 0.19
N SER A 302 5.90 7.17 -0.76
CA SER A 302 6.17 7.41 -2.19
C SER A 302 5.19 8.39 -2.81
N ILE A 303 3.92 8.36 -2.38
CA ILE A 303 2.92 9.36 -2.76
C ILE A 303 3.31 10.77 -2.26
N ILE A 304 3.70 10.89 -0.98
CA ILE A 304 4.09 12.18 -0.40
C ILE A 304 5.37 12.70 -1.05
N LYS A 305 6.32 11.82 -1.39
CA LYS A 305 7.55 12.18 -2.13
C LYS A 305 7.23 12.72 -3.52
N ALA A 306 6.39 12.02 -4.28
CA ALA A 306 6.07 12.40 -5.66
C ALA A 306 5.25 13.69 -5.74
N TYR A 307 4.34 13.93 -4.78
CA TYR A 307 3.42 15.07 -4.81
C TYR A 307 3.85 16.24 -3.91
N GLY A 308 4.82 16.02 -3.02
CA GLY A 308 5.39 17.02 -2.13
C GLY A 308 4.51 17.44 -0.94
N LYS A 309 3.22 17.07 -0.92
CA LYS A 309 2.27 17.38 0.16
C LYS A 309 1.23 16.27 0.35
N TRP A 310 0.80 16.05 1.60
CA TRP A 310 -0.42 15.31 1.89
C TRP A 310 -1.62 16.26 1.98
N SER A 311 -2.83 15.72 2.09
CA SER A 311 -4.07 16.52 2.14
C SER A 311 -4.05 17.65 3.15
N SER A 312 -4.75 18.74 2.83
CA SER A 312 -4.85 19.94 3.68
C SER A 312 -5.44 19.67 5.06
N ASN A 313 -6.03 18.49 5.27
CA ASN A 313 -6.73 18.11 6.49
C ASN A 313 -5.94 17.13 7.36
N GLY A 314 -5.02 16.32 6.81
CA GLY A 314 -4.21 15.36 7.58
C GLY A 314 -2.92 15.97 8.17
N CYS A 315 -2.23 15.19 9.01
CA CYS A 315 -0.92 15.51 9.57
C CYS A 315 0.18 14.47 9.27
N VAL A 316 -0.11 13.42 8.50
CA VAL A 316 0.87 12.37 8.19
C VAL A 316 2.12 12.89 7.45
N GLU A 317 2.01 14.02 6.73
CA GLU A 317 3.15 14.71 6.11
C GLU A 317 4.21 15.13 7.13
N ASN A 318 3.83 15.43 8.37
CA ASN A 318 4.79 15.78 9.41
C ASN A 318 5.69 14.59 9.80
N ILE A 319 5.17 13.36 9.70
CA ILE A 319 5.95 12.13 9.87
C ILE A 319 6.97 12.02 8.73
N TYR A 320 6.52 12.16 7.48
CA TYR A 320 7.38 12.14 6.29
C TYR A 320 8.47 13.20 6.36
N ARG A 321 8.11 14.47 6.59
CA ARG A 321 9.06 15.60 6.66
C ARG A 321 10.09 15.40 7.75
N ARG A 322 9.72 14.74 8.86
CA ARG A 322 10.68 14.43 9.91
C ARG A 322 11.78 13.50 9.41
N ILE A 323 11.42 12.51 8.60
CA ILE A 323 12.35 11.52 8.07
C ILE A 323 13.16 12.11 6.92
N ASP A 324 12.54 12.82 5.98
CA ASP A 324 13.19 13.36 4.77
C ASP A 324 14.33 14.35 5.09
N GLY A 325 14.13 15.28 6.03
CA GLY A 325 15.11 16.34 6.32
C GLY A 325 15.82 16.29 7.68
N ASN A 326 15.21 15.67 8.71
CA ASN A 326 15.54 15.96 10.12
C ASN A 326 15.68 14.73 11.04
N ALA A 327 15.72 13.51 10.52
CA ALA A 327 15.89 12.31 11.33
C ALA A 327 17.36 11.96 11.64
N LYS A 328 18.31 12.77 11.16
CA LYS A 328 19.75 12.64 11.42
C LYS A 328 19.99 12.52 12.94
N GLY A 329 20.55 11.39 13.35
CA GLY A 329 20.89 11.10 14.75
C GLY A 329 20.19 9.86 15.31
N PHE A 330 18.92 9.64 14.99
CA PHE A 330 18.12 8.55 15.55
C PHE A 330 17.45 7.62 14.52
N VAL A 331 17.59 7.88 13.22
CA VAL A 331 17.31 6.92 12.13
C VAL A 331 18.59 6.77 11.31
N ASP A 332 18.94 5.54 10.92
CA ASP A 332 20.05 5.29 9.99
C ASP A 332 19.63 5.55 8.54
N ILE A 333 20.62 5.78 7.67
CA ILE A 333 20.36 6.24 6.29
C ILE A 333 19.61 5.20 5.45
N GLU A 334 19.86 3.90 5.66
CA GLU A 334 19.21 2.83 4.89
C GLU A 334 17.71 2.78 5.21
N ARG A 335 17.37 2.85 6.50
CA ARG A 335 15.97 2.91 6.94
C ARG A 335 15.30 4.23 6.56
N GLN A 336 16.03 5.34 6.54
CA GLN A 336 15.53 6.63 6.08
C GLN A 336 15.10 6.54 4.61
N ILE A 337 15.94 5.99 3.73
CA ILE A 337 15.64 5.81 2.30
C ILE A 337 14.40 4.94 2.13
N LEU A 338 14.32 3.81 2.85
CA LEU A 338 13.18 2.89 2.82
C LEU A 338 11.86 3.56 3.22
N LEU A 339 11.87 4.49 4.16
CA LEU A 339 10.66 5.16 4.66
C LEU A 339 10.22 6.35 3.81
N VAL A 340 11.17 7.10 3.24
CA VAL A 340 10.90 8.29 2.42
C VAL A 340 10.47 7.90 1.00
N SER A 341 11.01 6.80 0.48
CA SER A 341 10.69 6.32 -0.86
C SER A 341 10.48 4.80 -0.86
N PRO A 342 9.48 4.27 -0.14
CA PRO A 342 9.27 2.83 -0.10
C PRO A 342 8.96 2.27 -1.49
N ASN A 343 9.61 1.15 -1.82
CA ASN A 343 9.36 0.46 -3.08
C ASN A 343 7.95 -0.16 -3.10
N VAL A 344 7.38 -0.28 -4.28
CA VAL A 344 6.21 -1.14 -4.49
C VAL A 344 6.66 -2.60 -4.37
N ALA A 345 5.85 -3.44 -3.73
CA ALA A 345 6.16 -4.86 -3.62
C ALA A 345 6.30 -5.54 -4.99
N SER A 346 7.10 -6.60 -5.08
CA SER A 346 7.36 -7.35 -6.31
C SER A 346 6.06 -7.74 -7.03
N PHE A 347 5.97 -7.37 -8.31
CA PHE A 347 4.80 -7.54 -9.19
C PHE A 347 3.55 -6.71 -8.85
N PHE A 348 3.53 -5.91 -7.77
CA PHE A 348 2.43 -4.98 -7.45
C PHE A 348 2.58 -3.61 -8.14
N GLY A 349 3.65 -3.39 -8.89
CA GLY A 349 3.81 -2.22 -9.74
C GLY A 349 2.84 -2.24 -10.91
N CYS A 350 2.44 -1.07 -11.37
CA CYS A 350 1.85 -0.87 -12.69
C CYS A 350 2.82 -0.01 -13.50
N SER A 351 3.18 -0.42 -14.73
CA SER A 351 4.13 0.34 -15.55
C SER A 351 3.71 1.80 -15.67
N THR A 352 2.42 2.05 -15.89
CA THR A 352 1.83 3.39 -15.95
C THR A 352 2.04 4.16 -14.65
N THR A 353 1.55 3.65 -13.52
CA THR A 353 1.63 4.36 -12.23
C THR A 353 3.06 4.54 -11.74
N ASN A 354 3.90 3.50 -11.85
CA ASN A 354 5.28 3.51 -11.36
C ASN A 354 6.15 4.47 -12.16
N VAL A 355 6.05 4.46 -13.50
CA VAL A 355 6.78 5.41 -14.36
C VAL A 355 6.31 6.85 -14.12
N LEU A 356 5.02 7.03 -13.83
CA LEU A 356 4.46 8.34 -13.54
C LEU A 356 4.94 8.88 -12.19
N LEU A 357 4.90 8.08 -11.13
CA LEU A 357 5.31 8.48 -9.79
C LEU A 357 6.82 8.34 -9.52
N GLN A 358 7.58 7.77 -10.47
CA GLN A 358 9.00 7.43 -10.31
C GLN A 358 9.25 6.52 -9.09
N VAL A 359 8.38 5.53 -8.90
CA VAL A 359 8.47 4.57 -7.80
C VAL A 359 9.01 3.25 -8.32
N GLU A 360 10.06 2.77 -7.65
CA GLU A 360 10.67 1.49 -7.98
C GLU A 360 9.81 0.31 -7.49
N GLU A 361 9.87 -0.78 -8.23
CA GLU A 361 9.27 -2.06 -7.86
C GLU A 361 10.37 -2.97 -7.32
N ALA A 362 10.12 -3.63 -6.20
CA ALA A 362 11.07 -4.53 -5.58
C ALA A 362 11.34 -5.78 -6.44
N ASP A 363 12.56 -6.30 -6.33
CA ASP A 363 12.96 -7.50 -7.05
C ASP A 363 12.12 -8.72 -6.64
N PRO A 364 11.79 -9.61 -7.59
CA PRO A 364 11.10 -10.87 -7.29
C PRO A 364 11.87 -11.71 -6.26
N LYS A 365 11.16 -12.29 -5.30
CA LYS A 365 11.77 -13.12 -4.26
C LYS A 365 12.38 -14.38 -4.86
N GLN A 366 13.58 -14.72 -4.39
CA GLN A 366 14.27 -15.95 -4.75
C GLN A 366 14.85 -16.65 -3.51
N LYS A 367 14.75 -17.98 -3.43
CA LYS A 367 15.37 -18.75 -2.35
C LYS A 367 15.80 -20.12 -2.81
N SER A 368 17.04 -20.46 -2.47
CA SER A 368 17.58 -21.79 -2.73
C SER A 368 17.24 -22.75 -1.60
N ILE A 369 16.78 -23.96 -1.94
CA ILE A 369 16.46 -25.02 -0.98
C ILE A 369 17.19 -26.32 -1.31
N THR A 370 17.49 -27.11 -0.27
CA THR A 370 18.14 -28.43 -0.34
C THR A 370 17.09 -29.54 -0.53
N GLY A 371 16.32 -29.43 -1.60
CA GLY A 371 15.40 -30.47 -2.08
C GLY A 371 15.08 -30.26 -3.56
N CYS A 372 14.41 -31.23 -4.19
CA CYS A 372 13.90 -31.01 -5.54
C CYS A 372 12.52 -30.33 -5.52
N PHE A 373 12.19 -29.60 -6.58
CA PHE A 373 10.91 -28.88 -6.68
C PHE A 373 9.69 -29.80 -6.57
N LYS A 374 9.79 -31.04 -7.09
CA LYS A 374 8.71 -32.04 -6.98
C LYS A 374 8.41 -32.41 -5.53
N CYS A 375 9.45 -32.61 -4.70
CA CYS A 375 9.26 -32.89 -3.28
C CYS A 375 8.74 -31.67 -2.54
N PHE A 376 9.25 -30.48 -2.86
CA PHE A 376 8.73 -29.23 -2.34
C PHE A 376 7.22 -29.06 -2.62
N LYS A 377 6.76 -29.33 -3.84
CA LYS A 377 5.34 -29.29 -4.22
C LYS A 377 4.42 -30.25 -3.46
N ILE A 378 4.98 -31.35 -2.94
CA ILE A 378 4.20 -32.35 -2.19
C ILE A 378 4.21 -32.01 -0.69
N ALA A 379 5.37 -31.62 -0.17
CA ALA A 379 5.63 -31.58 1.27
C ALA A 379 5.71 -30.14 1.84
N GLY A 380 5.85 -29.12 1.00
CA GLY A 380 6.05 -27.73 1.43
C GLY A 380 7.35 -27.53 2.20
N PHE A 381 7.42 -26.41 2.93
CA PHE A 381 8.61 -26.04 3.72
C PHE A 381 8.88 -26.95 4.93
N SER A 382 7.91 -27.73 5.39
CA SER A 382 8.04 -28.53 6.61
C SER A 382 8.77 -29.86 6.44
N CYS A 383 8.86 -30.39 5.21
CA CYS A 383 9.32 -31.76 4.95
C CYS A 383 10.02 -31.94 3.58
N TYR A 384 10.46 -30.87 2.91
CA TYR A 384 11.12 -30.98 1.60
C TYR A 384 12.52 -31.63 1.67
N ASP A 385 13.18 -31.54 2.82
CA ASP A 385 14.49 -32.09 3.15
C ASP A 385 14.51 -33.63 3.09
N ARG A 386 13.36 -34.27 3.35
CA ARG A 386 13.16 -35.72 3.16
C ARG A 386 13.37 -36.20 1.73
N CYS A 387 13.50 -35.27 0.76
CA CYS A 387 13.94 -35.57 -0.61
C CYS A 387 15.31 -36.29 -0.66
N SER A 388 16.13 -36.10 0.37
CA SER A 388 17.47 -36.67 0.51
C SER A 388 17.51 -38.01 1.25
N GLU A 389 16.39 -38.50 1.79
CA GLU A 389 16.34 -39.82 2.46
C GLU A 389 16.58 -40.97 1.46
N GLN A 390 17.64 -41.73 1.68
CA GLN A 390 17.99 -42.90 0.86
C GLN A 390 17.41 -44.20 1.44
N LYS A 391 16.99 -45.10 0.56
CA LYS A 391 16.77 -46.52 0.83
C LYS A 391 17.76 -47.33 0.00
N SER A 392 18.35 -48.35 0.62
CA SER A 392 19.16 -49.33 -0.10
C SER A 392 18.29 -50.54 -0.45
N THR A 393 18.47 -51.04 -1.68
CA THR A 393 17.78 -52.23 -2.18
C THR A 393 18.84 -53.17 -2.75
N TRP A 394 18.89 -54.40 -2.26
CA TRP A 394 19.83 -55.40 -2.73
C TRP A 394 19.31 -56.06 -4.01
N ASN A 395 20.12 -56.10 -5.08
CA ASN A 395 19.72 -56.70 -6.36
C ASN A 395 20.38 -58.06 -6.64
N GLY A 396 21.02 -58.68 -5.64
CA GLY A 396 21.74 -59.94 -5.80
C GLY A 396 23.23 -59.81 -6.17
N ARG A 397 23.71 -58.61 -6.51
CA ARG A 397 25.15 -58.34 -6.77
C ARG A 397 25.69 -57.16 -5.98
N ASN A 398 24.96 -56.04 -5.93
CA ASN A 398 25.33 -54.81 -5.24
C ASN A 398 24.13 -54.18 -4.51
N TYR A 399 24.40 -53.28 -3.56
CA TYR A 399 23.37 -52.39 -3.01
C TYR A 399 23.08 -51.25 -3.99
N ILE A 400 21.82 -51.10 -4.41
CA ILE A 400 21.32 -49.94 -5.15
C ILE A 400 20.72 -48.95 -4.14
N TYR A 401 21.28 -47.75 -4.08
CA TYR A 401 20.74 -46.64 -3.30
C TYR A 401 19.74 -45.86 -4.17
N SER A 402 18.51 -45.69 -3.68
CA SER A 402 17.49 -44.85 -4.30
C SER A 402 16.86 -43.96 -3.24
N PHE A 403 16.45 -42.74 -3.55
CA PHE A 403 15.76 -41.93 -2.55
C PHE A 403 14.33 -42.44 -2.34
N LYS A 404 13.88 -42.50 -1.09
CA LYS A 404 12.56 -43.06 -0.75
C LYS A 404 11.41 -42.39 -1.50
N ASN A 405 11.50 -41.07 -1.68
CA ASN A 405 10.41 -40.23 -2.17
C ASN A 405 10.72 -39.49 -3.49
N CYS A 406 11.89 -39.71 -4.11
CA CYS A 406 12.30 -38.94 -5.29
C CYS A 406 13.38 -39.60 -6.17
N SER A 407 13.05 -39.92 -7.42
CA SER A 407 14.03 -40.46 -8.39
C SER A 407 14.91 -39.40 -9.08
N VAL A 408 14.73 -38.10 -8.78
CA VAL A 408 15.49 -37.01 -9.42
C VAL A 408 16.87 -36.87 -8.75
N SER A 409 17.91 -36.72 -9.57
CA SER A 409 19.31 -36.58 -9.13
C SER A 409 19.63 -35.21 -8.52
N SER A 410 19.07 -34.13 -9.06
CA SER A 410 19.24 -32.79 -8.47
C SER A 410 18.42 -32.65 -7.19
N LYS A 411 19.12 -32.33 -6.09
CA LYS A 411 18.56 -32.09 -4.74
C LYS A 411 18.70 -30.63 -4.32
N TYR A 412 18.86 -29.76 -5.30
CA TYR A 412 18.97 -28.33 -5.12
C TYR A 412 18.04 -27.64 -6.11
N VAL A 413 17.29 -26.67 -5.63
CA VAL A 413 16.45 -25.86 -6.50
C VAL A 413 16.38 -24.42 -5.99
N SER A 414 16.41 -23.49 -6.93
CA SER A 414 16.11 -22.08 -6.66
C SER A 414 14.63 -21.85 -6.89
N LEU A 415 13.88 -21.57 -5.82
CA LEU A 415 12.49 -21.14 -5.88
C LEU A 415 12.47 -19.69 -6.37
N CYS A 416 11.68 -19.41 -7.40
CA CYS A 416 11.57 -18.07 -7.99
C CYS A 416 10.13 -17.58 -7.92
N GLU A 417 9.93 -16.34 -7.48
CA GLU A 417 8.62 -15.71 -7.52
C GLU A 417 8.16 -15.49 -8.98
N VAL A 418 6.92 -15.88 -9.27
CA VAL A 418 6.31 -15.69 -10.59
C VAL A 418 5.31 -14.53 -10.57
N ASN A 419 5.30 -13.75 -11.65
CA ASN A 419 4.39 -12.63 -11.82
C ASN A 419 2.92 -13.10 -11.86
N PRO A 420 2.08 -12.74 -10.86
CA PRO A 420 0.67 -13.14 -10.82
C PRO A 420 -0.18 -12.52 -11.92
N LYS A 421 0.28 -11.44 -12.56
CA LYS A 421 -0.41 -10.72 -13.64
C LYS A 421 -0.27 -11.42 -15.00
N LEU A 422 0.62 -12.41 -15.12
CA LEU A 422 0.84 -13.11 -16.39
C LEU A 422 -0.24 -14.19 -16.64
N PRO A 423 -0.96 -14.14 -17.77
CA PRO A 423 -1.89 -15.19 -18.14
C PRO A 423 -1.16 -16.45 -18.66
N TYR A 424 -1.84 -17.60 -18.62
CA TYR A 424 -1.31 -18.91 -19.03
C TYR A 424 -0.84 -18.99 -20.50
N ALA A 425 -1.46 -18.23 -21.42
CA ALA A 425 -1.24 -18.35 -22.87
C ALA A 425 -0.97 -17.01 -23.58
N GLY A 426 -0.62 -15.95 -22.84
CA GLY A 426 -0.43 -14.61 -23.41
C GLY A 426 1.03 -14.25 -23.62
N SER A 427 1.32 -13.46 -24.66
CA SER A 427 2.60 -12.77 -24.86
C SER A 427 2.71 -11.47 -24.07
N HIS A 428 1.70 -11.12 -23.27
CA HIS A 428 1.67 -9.89 -22.49
C HIS A 428 2.76 -9.94 -21.41
N LYS A 429 3.44 -8.81 -21.21
CA LYS A 429 4.53 -8.66 -20.24
C LYS A 429 4.05 -8.53 -18.78
N GLY A 430 2.72 -8.52 -18.54
CA GLY A 430 2.16 -8.38 -17.20
C GLY A 430 2.42 -7.00 -16.60
N GLU A 431 2.39 -5.96 -17.43
CA GLU A 431 2.75 -4.58 -17.08
C GLU A 431 1.62 -3.83 -16.33
N GLY A 432 0.38 -4.31 -16.45
CA GLY A 432 -0.81 -3.74 -15.81
C GLY A 432 -1.76 -4.79 -15.23
N TYR A 433 -2.81 -4.33 -14.55
CA TYR A 433 -3.82 -5.15 -13.89
C TYR A 433 -5.01 -5.44 -14.80
N VAL A 434 -5.39 -4.47 -15.61
CA VAL A 434 -6.56 -4.51 -16.49
C VAL A 434 -6.23 -5.28 -17.77
N LYS A 435 -7.19 -6.08 -18.21
CA LYS A 435 -7.05 -6.87 -19.43
C LYS A 435 -7.16 -5.96 -20.65
N GLN A 436 -6.10 -5.96 -21.48
CA GLN A 436 -6.02 -5.15 -22.69
C GLN A 436 -7.05 -5.59 -23.74
N GLY A 437 -7.59 -4.62 -24.48
CA GLY A 437 -8.44 -4.86 -25.66
C GLY A 437 -9.82 -5.47 -25.37
N VAL A 438 -10.30 -5.45 -24.11
CA VAL A 438 -11.67 -5.93 -23.79
C VAL A 438 -12.71 -4.88 -24.15
N GLN A 439 -12.56 -3.66 -23.62
CA GLN A 439 -13.42 -2.50 -23.89
C GLN A 439 -12.89 -1.25 -23.14
N ASN A 440 -13.46 -0.08 -23.46
CA ASN A 440 -13.29 1.13 -22.65
C ASN A 440 -14.08 1.04 -21.33
N PHE A 441 -13.71 1.92 -20.41
CA PHE A 441 -14.31 2.09 -19.10
C PHE A 441 -14.91 3.48 -18.96
N MET A 442 -15.94 3.57 -18.13
CA MET A 442 -16.51 4.81 -17.65
C MET A 442 -15.91 5.14 -16.29
N VAL A 443 -15.41 6.36 -16.12
CA VAL A 443 -14.90 6.91 -14.86
C VAL A 443 -15.71 8.15 -14.51
N THR A 444 -16.40 8.13 -13.38
CA THR A 444 -17.17 9.29 -12.88
C THR A 444 -16.29 10.27 -12.11
N ASP A 445 -16.83 11.46 -11.78
CA ASP A 445 -16.10 12.52 -11.06
C ASP A 445 -15.49 12.05 -9.72
N ASP A 446 -16.12 11.09 -9.05
CA ASP A 446 -15.65 10.45 -7.81
C ASP A 446 -14.65 9.29 -8.05
N LEU A 447 -14.10 9.19 -9.27
CA LEU A 447 -13.18 8.14 -9.73
C LEU A 447 -13.75 6.72 -9.70
N HIS A 448 -15.07 6.55 -9.60
CA HIS A 448 -15.67 5.23 -9.70
C HIS A 448 -15.57 4.69 -11.13
N VAL A 449 -14.93 3.53 -11.29
CA VAL A 449 -14.68 2.87 -12.57
C VAL A 449 -15.72 1.78 -12.81
N ARG A 450 -16.36 1.80 -13.98
CA ARG A 450 -17.28 0.74 -14.42
C ARG A 450 -17.07 0.42 -15.91
N PRO A 451 -17.45 -0.78 -16.38
CA PRO A 451 -17.36 -1.09 -17.80
C PRO A 451 -18.26 -0.16 -18.61
N LEU A 452 -17.74 0.44 -19.68
CA LEU A 452 -18.55 1.26 -20.58
C LEU A 452 -19.55 0.39 -21.34
N SER A 453 -20.83 0.74 -21.26
CA SER A 453 -21.93 0.08 -21.96
C SER A 453 -23.09 1.05 -22.17
N SER A 454 -24.00 0.75 -23.09
CA SER A 454 -25.23 1.54 -23.25
C SER A 454 -26.04 1.61 -21.96
N THR A 455 -26.05 0.54 -21.16
CA THR A 455 -26.72 0.48 -19.86
C THR A 455 -26.08 1.43 -18.85
N SER A 456 -24.75 1.41 -18.70
CA SER A 456 -24.05 2.31 -17.78
C SER A 456 -24.18 3.78 -18.18
N THR A 457 -24.17 4.07 -19.48
CA THR A 457 -24.39 5.43 -20.00
C THR A 457 -25.81 5.92 -19.71
N LEU A 458 -26.83 5.10 -20.01
CA LEU A 458 -28.22 5.46 -19.71
C LEU A 458 -28.42 5.68 -18.20
N GLN A 459 -27.80 4.84 -17.37
CA GLN A 459 -27.85 5.00 -15.91
C GLN A 459 -27.23 6.33 -15.48
N ALA A 460 -25.99 6.62 -15.88
CA ALA A 460 -25.29 7.86 -15.50
C ALA A 460 -26.05 9.12 -15.96
N VAL A 461 -26.58 9.11 -17.20
CA VAL A 461 -27.38 10.23 -17.73
C VAL A 461 -28.68 10.38 -16.94
N THR A 462 -29.36 9.30 -16.60
CA THR A 462 -30.62 9.34 -15.83
C THR A 462 -30.38 9.84 -14.40
N GLU A 463 -29.34 9.36 -13.73
CA GLU A 463 -28.96 9.77 -12.36
C GLU A 463 -28.58 11.25 -12.29
N SER A 464 -27.94 11.79 -13.35
CA SER A 464 -27.55 13.20 -13.42
C SER A 464 -28.72 14.18 -13.50
N LYS A 465 -29.90 13.73 -13.92
CA LYS A 465 -31.08 14.56 -14.22
C LYS A 465 -30.81 15.66 -15.27
N ILE A 466 -29.77 15.52 -16.10
CA ILE A 466 -29.45 16.44 -17.19
C ILE A 466 -30.17 16.00 -18.48
N GLN A 467 -30.75 16.95 -19.21
CA GLN A 467 -31.34 16.64 -20.52
C GLN A 467 -30.24 16.30 -21.53
N ALA A 468 -30.40 15.21 -22.29
CA ALA A 468 -29.39 14.75 -23.25
C ALA A 468 -28.96 15.84 -24.26
N LYS A 469 -29.86 16.75 -24.64
CA LYS A 469 -29.56 17.89 -25.52
C LYS A 469 -28.56 18.89 -24.96
N GLU A 470 -28.32 18.88 -23.65
CA GLU A 470 -27.38 19.73 -22.93
C GLU A 470 -26.01 19.09 -22.77
N LEU A 471 -25.86 17.81 -23.13
CA LEU A 471 -24.59 17.09 -23.05
C LEU A 471 -23.79 17.26 -24.34
N VAL A 472 -22.48 17.29 -24.20
CA VAL A 472 -21.50 17.32 -25.29
C VAL A 472 -20.37 16.36 -24.97
N GLU A 473 -19.95 15.61 -25.97
CA GLU A 473 -18.75 14.78 -25.91
C GLU A 473 -17.55 15.60 -26.40
N LYS A 474 -16.42 15.53 -25.69
CA LYS A 474 -15.15 16.11 -26.13
C LYS A 474 -14.03 15.09 -25.98
N GLU A 475 -13.15 15.03 -26.97
CA GLU A 475 -11.92 14.24 -26.87
C GLU A 475 -10.79 15.11 -26.31
N ILE A 476 -10.07 14.60 -25.32
CA ILE A 476 -8.94 15.26 -24.68
C ILE A 476 -7.75 14.30 -24.71
N THR A 477 -6.59 14.86 -25.00
CA THR A 477 -5.32 14.14 -24.91
C THR A 477 -4.59 14.62 -23.67
N LEU A 478 -4.45 13.75 -22.68
CA LEU A 478 -3.71 14.03 -21.45
C LEU A 478 -2.25 13.66 -21.66
N THR A 479 -1.37 14.62 -21.38
CA THR A 479 0.06 14.36 -21.18
C THR A 479 0.29 13.61 -19.88
N LYS A 480 1.48 13.02 -19.74
CA LYS A 480 1.94 12.37 -18.50
C LYS A 480 1.76 13.28 -17.26
N ILE A 481 2.12 14.56 -17.37
CA ILE A 481 2.02 15.52 -16.26
C ILE A 481 0.55 15.80 -15.92
N GLN A 482 -0.30 15.97 -16.92
CA GLN A 482 -1.74 16.19 -16.72
C GLN A 482 -2.42 14.96 -16.08
N ALA A 483 -2.09 13.74 -16.53
CA ALA A 483 -2.63 12.53 -15.92
C ALA A 483 -2.26 12.45 -14.42
N LEU A 484 -1.04 12.80 -14.05
CA LEU A 484 -0.59 12.84 -12.65
C LEU A 484 -1.27 13.94 -11.82
N SER A 485 -1.32 15.16 -12.36
CA SER A 485 -1.91 16.32 -11.68
C SER A 485 -3.42 16.17 -11.45
N ILE A 486 -4.08 15.35 -12.27
CA ILE A 486 -5.47 14.96 -12.10
C ILE A 486 -5.58 13.77 -11.13
N THR A 487 -4.87 12.67 -11.34
CA THR A 487 -5.22 11.41 -10.66
C THR A 487 -4.90 11.43 -9.16
N ILE A 488 -3.75 11.96 -8.73
CA ILE A 488 -3.34 11.94 -7.30
C ILE A 488 -4.20 12.87 -6.44
N PRO A 489 -4.41 14.14 -6.82
CA PRO A 489 -5.21 15.05 -6.00
C PRO A 489 -6.65 14.58 -5.87
N LEU A 490 -7.21 14.06 -6.95
CA LEU A 490 -8.58 13.58 -6.93
C LEU A 490 -8.71 12.31 -6.09
N ALA A 491 -7.74 11.39 -6.19
CA ALA A 491 -7.72 10.20 -5.34
C ALA A 491 -7.59 10.54 -3.84
N LEU A 492 -6.82 11.56 -3.47
CA LEU A 492 -6.43 11.78 -2.07
C LEU A 492 -7.09 12.98 -1.38
N LEU A 493 -7.53 13.99 -2.14
CA LEU A 493 -7.83 15.34 -1.64
C LEU A 493 -9.31 15.73 -1.84
N ALA A 494 -10.00 15.14 -2.81
CA ALA A 494 -11.38 15.47 -3.11
C ALA A 494 -12.36 14.74 -2.17
N LYS A 495 -12.95 15.46 -1.20
CA LYS A 495 -14.03 14.90 -0.37
C LYS A 495 -15.39 15.10 -1.04
N ASN A 496 -16.12 14.00 -1.25
CA ASN A 496 -17.52 13.92 -1.68
C ASN A 496 -17.84 14.28 -3.15
N SER A 497 -18.78 13.49 -3.70
CA SER A 497 -19.45 13.60 -5.00
C SER A 497 -20.10 14.94 -5.35
N SER A 498 -20.06 15.92 -4.44
CA SER A 498 -20.56 17.28 -4.64
C SER A 498 -19.55 18.19 -5.34
N TYR A 499 -18.29 17.75 -5.48
CA TYR A 499 -17.26 18.51 -6.18
C TYR A 499 -16.98 17.88 -7.55
N GLN A 500 -16.99 18.74 -8.56
CA GLN A 500 -16.80 18.41 -9.96
C GLN A 500 -15.32 18.14 -10.22
N THR A 501 -14.88 17.00 -9.71
CA THR A 501 -13.51 16.68 -9.34
C THR A 501 -12.65 16.46 -10.59
N LEU A 502 -13.05 15.58 -11.51
CA LEU A 502 -12.38 15.50 -12.83
C LEU A 502 -12.66 16.74 -13.68
N THR A 503 -13.80 17.41 -13.50
CA THR A 503 -14.13 18.66 -14.21
C THR A 503 -13.09 19.76 -13.95
N MET A 504 -12.61 19.92 -12.71
CA MET A 504 -11.58 20.91 -12.36
C MET A 504 -10.23 20.57 -12.99
N GLY A 505 -9.82 19.30 -12.97
CA GLY A 505 -8.55 18.87 -13.55
C GLY A 505 -8.50 18.89 -15.09
N ILE A 506 -9.66 18.93 -15.75
CA ILE A 506 -9.81 18.95 -17.21
C ILE A 506 -10.07 20.37 -17.76
N ALA A 507 -10.53 21.29 -16.91
CA ALA A 507 -10.84 22.67 -17.30
C ALA A 507 -9.58 23.57 -17.40
N ASP A 508 -8.50 23.19 -16.71
CA ASP A 508 -7.16 23.80 -16.75
C ASP A 508 -6.27 23.09 -17.79
#